data_AF-A0A2S0QXK0-F1
#
_entry.id   AF-A0A2S0QXK0-F1
#
_cell.length_a   1.000
_cell.length_b   1.000
_cell.length_c   1.000
_cell.angle_alpha   90.00
_cell.angle_beta   90.00
_cell.angle_gamma   90.00
#
_symmetry.space_group_name_H-M   'P 1'
#
loop_
_entity.id
_entity.type
_entity.pdbx_description
1 polymer ?
#
loop_
_entity_poly.entity_id
_entity_poly.type
_entity_poly.pdbx_seq_one_letter_code
_entity_poly.pdbx_strand_id
1 'polypeptide(L)'
;MHTLRTVSTVLLFSALACGALAGPSETAQDSTGDPDIINGCGIWPYTRCPGADLAGASLVGRNLAGADLRGANLRGADLRAANLAGAKLNGADLREARLDKVNAPVALFRGANFAGAHMEFARLMRSDFSGADFTGAMLEAARANYASFVQARFIEADLQEAKFNNANLANAIMERCVLRFAIFPDANLDGCKGCPEGW
;
A
#
# COMPACT_ATOMS: atom_id res chain seq x y z
N MET A 1 -37.13 57.96 -63.09
CA MET A 1 -35.75 57.57 -62.76
C MET A 1 -35.75 56.14 -62.21
N HIS A 2 -35.25 55.19 -63.02
CA HIS A 2 -34.40 54.01 -62.71
C HIS A 2 -34.50 53.33 -61.31
N THR A 3 -34.97 52.07 -61.15
CA THR A 3 -34.39 50.70 -61.40
C THR A 3 -33.85 49.98 -60.13
N LEU A 4 -34.32 48.72 -59.93
CA LEU A 4 -33.73 47.48 -59.37
C LEU A 4 -32.72 47.44 -58.19
N ARG A 5 -32.89 46.43 -57.30
CA ARG A 5 -31.94 45.35 -56.85
C ARG A 5 -32.45 44.64 -55.56
N THR A 6 -32.89 43.38 -55.56
CA THR A 6 -32.22 42.06 -55.34
C THR A 6 -31.60 41.75 -53.95
N VAL A 7 -32.16 40.69 -53.30
CA VAL A 7 -31.54 39.51 -52.62
C VAL A 7 -30.59 39.71 -51.41
N SER A 8 -30.84 39.07 -50.25
CA SER A 8 -30.11 37.86 -49.78
C SER A 8 -30.38 37.45 -48.32
N THR A 9 -30.35 36.13 -48.14
CA THR A 9 -30.57 35.24 -46.98
C THR A 9 -29.46 35.31 -45.92
N VAL A 10 -29.80 35.16 -44.61
CA VAL A 10 -28.98 34.42 -43.62
C VAL A 10 -29.91 33.76 -42.58
N LEU A 11 -29.82 32.43 -42.47
CA LEU A 11 -30.40 31.60 -41.40
C LEU A 11 -29.55 31.68 -40.12
N LEU A 12 -30.16 31.59 -38.93
CA LEU A 12 -29.56 30.84 -37.83
C LEU A 12 -30.59 30.40 -36.78
N PHE A 13 -30.45 29.12 -36.43
CA PHE A 13 -31.26 28.30 -35.53
C PHE A 13 -31.20 28.77 -34.07
N SER A 14 -32.30 28.62 -33.34
CA SER A 14 -32.26 28.46 -31.89
C SER A 14 -33.02 27.19 -31.49
N ALA A 15 -32.28 26.25 -30.92
CA ALA A 15 -32.78 25.02 -30.30
C ALA A 15 -32.78 25.19 -28.78
N LEU A 16 -33.81 24.73 -28.09
CA LEU A 16 -33.87 24.45 -26.65
C LEU A 16 -35.19 23.69 -26.42
N ALA A 17 -35.33 22.64 -25.61
CA ALA A 17 -34.41 21.85 -24.80
C ALA A 17 -35.10 20.49 -24.56
N CYS A 18 -34.35 19.39 -24.62
CA CYS A 18 -34.83 18.06 -24.22
C CYS A 18 -34.42 17.84 -22.76
N GLY A 19 -35.41 17.63 -21.88
CA GLY A 19 -35.18 17.35 -20.47
C GLY A 19 -34.70 15.92 -20.26
N ALA A 20 -33.59 15.75 -19.54
CA ALA A 20 -33.15 14.46 -19.01
C ALA A 20 -33.21 14.52 -17.48
N LEU A 21 -33.99 13.60 -16.90
CA LEU A 21 -34.07 13.36 -15.47
C LEU A 21 -32.77 12.66 -15.01
N ALA A 22 -31.94 13.37 -14.25
CA ALA A 22 -30.80 12.78 -13.56
C ALA A 22 -31.29 12.05 -12.29
N GLY A 23 -30.90 10.78 -12.14
CA GLY A 23 -31.10 10.02 -10.90
C GLY A 23 -30.28 10.60 -9.74
N PRO A 24 -30.54 10.19 -8.49
CA PRO A 24 -29.84 10.74 -7.34
C PRO A 24 -28.36 10.36 -7.44
N SER A 25 -27.52 11.37 -7.60
CA SER A 25 -26.08 11.26 -7.45
C SER A 25 -25.77 10.77 -6.05
N GLU A 26 -25.13 9.60 -5.93
CA GLU A 26 -24.44 9.20 -4.72
C GLU A 26 -23.53 10.36 -4.30
N THR A 27 -23.87 10.96 -3.17
CA THR A 27 -23.12 12.05 -2.57
C THR A 27 -21.74 11.52 -2.19
N ALA A 28 -20.75 11.77 -3.04
CA ALA A 28 -19.37 11.87 -2.60
C ALA A 28 -19.38 12.84 -1.41
N GLN A 29 -19.11 12.33 -0.22
CA GLN A 29 -18.96 13.15 0.97
C GLN A 29 -17.76 14.07 0.76
N ASP A 30 -18.06 15.29 0.32
CA ASP A 30 -17.25 16.48 0.50
C ASP A 30 -17.14 16.69 2.02
N SER A 31 -16.03 16.21 2.60
CA SER A 31 -15.73 16.44 4.01
C SER A 31 -15.07 17.80 4.10
N THR A 32 -15.74 18.70 4.80
CA THR A 32 -15.24 20.02 5.16
C THR A 32 -13.93 19.89 5.94
N GLY A 33 -12.81 20.06 5.23
CA GLY A 33 -11.75 21.02 5.56
C GLY A 33 -10.88 20.85 6.80
N ASP A 34 -11.11 19.87 7.69
CA ASP A 34 -10.19 19.61 8.79
C ASP A 34 -9.10 18.62 8.34
N PRO A 35 -7.81 18.95 8.51
CA PRO A 35 -6.75 18.02 8.17
C PRO A 35 -6.86 16.77 9.04
N ASP A 36 -6.88 15.59 8.42
CA ASP A 36 -6.82 14.31 9.13
C ASP A 36 -5.51 14.26 9.94
N ILE A 37 -5.56 14.62 11.23
CA ILE A 37 -4.42 14.65 12.15
C ILE A 37 -4.71 13.67 13.29
N ILE A 38 -3.79 12.73 13.51
CA ILE A 38 -3.86 11.76 14.60
C ILE A 38 -2.63 11.95 15.48
N ASN A 39 -2.83 12.30 16.74
CA ASN A 39 -1.75 12.52 17.71
C ASN A 39 -0.65 13.46 17.19
N GLY A 40 -1.05 14.53 16.51
CA GLY A 40 -0.13 15.52 15.93
C GLY A 40 0.53 15.08 14.61
N CYS A 41 0.29 13.86 14.14
CA CYS A 41 0.72 13.42 12.81
C CYS A 41 -0.36 13.68 11.77
N GLY A 42 0.01 14.40 10.71
CA GLY A 42 -0.83 14.56 9.54
C GLY A 42 -0.93 13.29 8.70
N ILE A 43 -2.13 12.91 8.29
CA ILE A 43 -2.43 11.71 7.50
C ILE A 43 -2.63 12.10 6.03
N TRP A 44 -1.52 12.43 5.36
CA TRP A 44 -1.47 12.77 3.94
C TRP A 44 -0.10 12.41 3.33
N PRO A 45 0.05 12.46 1.99
CA PRO A 45 1.31 12.13 1.33
C PRO A 45 2.48 13.01 1.80
N TYR A 46 3.67 12.42 1.89
CA TYR A 46 4.91 13.12 2.29
C TYR A 46 4.88 13.78 3.67
N THR A 47 3.90 13.44 4.51
CA THR A 47 3.88 13.84 5.93
C THR A 47 5.18 13.42 6.62
N ARG A 48 5.59 14.17 7.64
CA ARG A 48 6.80 13.89 8.42
C ARG A 48 6.43 13.75 9.88
N CYS A 49 6.27 12.50 10.31
CA CYS A 49 5.95 12.15 11.69
C CYS A 49 6.83 10.99 12.19
N PRO A 50 8.17 11.14 12.21
CA PRO A 50 9.02 10.12 12.80
C PRO A 50 8.65 9.93 14.27
N GLY A 51 8.54 8.68 14.72
CA GLY A 51 8.16 8.33 16.09
C GLY A 51 6.71 8.62 16.47
N ALA A 52 5.84 8.93 15.50
CA ALA A 52 4.44 9.21 15.79
C ALA A 52 3.74 8.02 16.47
N ASP A 53 2.88 8.34 17.43
CA ASP A 53 1.99 7.36 18.03
C ASP A 53 0.70 7.25 17.21
N LEU A 54 0.59 6.19 16.44
CA LEU A 54 -0.55 5.85 15.58
C LEU A 54 -1.12 4.47 15.96
N ALA A 55 -0.87 4.00 17.18
CA ALA A 55 -1.38 2.72 17.64
C ALA A 55 -2.91 2.67 17.56
N GLY A 56 -3.44 1.58 16.98
CA GLY A 56 -4.87 1.40 16.76
C GLY A 56 -5.52 2.41 15.80
N ALA A 57 -4.76 3.29 15.14
CA ALA A 57 -5.32 4.28 14.25
C ALA A 57 -6.02 3.64 13.03
N SER A 58 -7.16 4.20 12.62
CA SER A 58 -7.79 3.84 11.34
C SER A 58 -7.16 4.65 10.21
N LEU A 59 -6.36 3.96 9.40
CA LEU A 59 -5.67 4.48 8.22
C LEU A 59 -6.15 3.78 6.93
N VAL A 60 -7.34 3.18 6.99
CA VAL A 60 -7.95 2.42 5.88
C VAL A 60 -8.04 3.29 4.62
N GLY A 61 -7.45 2.81 3.53
CA GLY A 61 -7.48 3.48 2.23
C GLY A 61 -6.73 4.82 2.17
N ARG A 62 -6.04 5.23 3.25
CA ARG A 62 -5.38 6.54 3.30
C ARG A 62 -4.16 6.58 2.39
N ASN A 63 -3.93 7.76 1.81
CA ASN A 63 -2.76 8.00 0.98
C ASN A 63 -1.62 8.58 1.84
N LEU A 64 -0.65 7.73 2.14
CA LEU A 64 0.56 8.02 2.91
C LEU A 64 1.82 7.82 2.04
N ALA A 65 1.69 7.97 0.71
CA ALA A 65 2.81 7.83 -0.21
C ALA A 65 3.93 8.81 0.18
N GLY A 66 5.17 8.28 0.25
CA GLY A 66 6.35 9.06 0.64
C GLY A 66 6.36 9.57 2.07
N ALA A 67 5.41 9.19 2.93
CA ALA A 67 5.38 9.58 4.34
C ALA A 67 6.65 9.14 5.07
N ASP A 68 7.13 9.96 6.01
CA ASP A 68 8.18 9.60 6.95
C ASP A 68 7.57 9.25 8.31
N LEU A 69 7.46 7.94 8.56
CA LEU A 69 6.93 7.30 9.75
C LEU A 69 8.01 6.42 10.42
N ARG A 70 9.29 6.77 10.26
CA ARG A 70 10.40 6.03 10.87
C ARG A 70 10.21 5.94 12.38
N GLY A 71 10.30 4.73 12.93
CA GLY A 71 10.10 4.48 14.36
C GLY A 71 8.69 4.75 14.88
N ALA A 72 7.70 4.97 14.01
CA ALA A 72 6.32 5.19 14.45
C ALA A 72 5.77 3.94 15.14
N ASN A 73 4.92 4.16 16.14
CA ASN A 73 4.12 3.12 16.77
C ASN A 73 2.83 2.95 15.97
N LEU A 74 2.71 1.88 15.21
CA LEU A 74 1.55 1.49 14.40
C LEU A 74 0.93 0.19 14.93
N ARG A 75 1.21 -0.18 16.18
CA ARG A 75 0.72 -1.43 16.77
C ARG A 75 -0.80 -1.49 16.70
N GLY A 76 -1.34 -2.55 16.10
CA GLY A 76 -2.77 -2.75 15.91
C GLY A 76 -3.46 -1.73 14.99
N ALA A 77 -2.72 -0.88 14.28
CA ALA A 77 -3.30 0.09 13.36
C ALA A 77 -3.95 -0.60 12.16
N ASP A 78 -5.01 0.00 11.62
CA ASP A 78 -5.72 -0.51 10.45
C ASP A 78 -5.29 0.26 9.19
N LEU A 79 -4.33 -0.30 8.46
CA LEU A 79 -3.75 0.21 7.21
C LEU A 79 -4.32 -0.51 5.97
N ARG A 80 -5.45 -1.21 6.09
CA ARG A 80 -6.03 -1.96 4.97
C ARG A 80 -6.23 -1.07 3.76
N ALA A 81 -5.76 -1.54 2.60
CA ALA A 81 -5.77 -0.80 1.33
C ALA A 81 -5.10 0.60 1.35
N ALA A 82 -4.31 0.94 2.38
CA ALA A 82 -3.56 2.19 2.40
C ALA A 82 -2.49 2.23 1.30
N ASN A 83 -2.16 3.42 0.82
CA ASN A 83 -1.06 3.63 -0.10
C ASN A 83 0.18 4.11 0.67
N LEU A 84 1.17 3.24 0.79
CA LEU A 84 2.48 3.49 1.41
C LEU A 84 3.61 3.54 0.37
N ALA A 85 3.31 3.76 -0.91
CA ALA A 85 4.32 3.80 -1.96
C ALA A 85 5.48 4.75 -1.60
N GLY A 86 6.70 4.22 -1.53
CA GLY A 86 7.91 4.98 -1.17
C GLY A 86 7.95 5.53 0.27
N ALA A 87 7.02 5.13 1.15
CA ALA A 87 7.02 5.58 2.55
C ALA A 87 8.22 5.01 3.32
N LYS A 88 8.66 5.73 4.37
CA LYS A 88 9.77 5.35 5.24
C LYS A 88 9.22 4.94 6.60
N LEU A 89 9.32 3.66 6.91
CA LEU A 89 8.86 3.01 8.14
C LEU A 89 9.99 2.20 8.80
N ASN A 90 11.26 2.54 8.55
CA ASN A 90 12.39 1.87 9.21
C ASN A 90 12.21 1.91 10.74
N GLY A 91 12.35 0.76 11.39
CA GLY A 91 12.20 0.59 12.84
C GLY A 91 10.79 0.84 13.39
N ALA A 92 9.76 0.97 12.54
CA ALA A 92 8.39 1.12 13.01
C ALA A 92 7.87 -0.16 13.68
N ASP A 93 6.98 -0.01 14.65
CA ASP A 93 6.29 -1.11 15.32
C ASP A 93 4.92 -1.31 14.66
N LEU A 94 4.78 -2.35 13.84
CA LEU A 94 3.55 -2.76 13.15
C LEU A 94 2.98 -4.07 13.71
N ARG A 95 3.32 -4.43 14.95
CA ARG A 95 2.78 -5.64 15.58
C ARG A 95 1.25 -5.62 15.55
N GLU A 96 0.65 -6.74 15.19
CA GLU A 96 -0.82 -6.91 15.13
C GLU A 96 -1.54 -5.93 14.18
N ALA A 97 -0.80 -5.16 13.36
CA ALA A 97 -1.40 -4.22 12.43
C ALA A 97 -2.09 -4.94 11.27
N ARG A 98 -3.12 -4.32 10.71
CA ARG A 98 -3.86 -4.82 9.55
C ARG A 98 -3.44 -4.08 8.31
N LEU A 99 -2.70 -4.73 7.44
CA LEU A 99 -2.18 -4.22 6.17
C LEU A 99 -2.73 -5.01 4.97
N ASP A 100 -3.87 -5.69 5.12
CA ASP A 100 -4.49 -6.41 4.00
C ASP A 100 -4.61 -5.49 2.78
N LYS A 101 -4.16 -5.96 1.63
CA LYS A 101 -4.20 -5.23 0.35
C LYS A 101 -3.46 -3.89 0.35
N VAL A 102 -2.56 -3.64 1.30
CA VAL A 102 -1.73 -2.43 1.31
C VAL A 102 -0.93 -2.31 0.01
N ASN A 103 -0.79 -1.10 -0.51
CA ASN A 103 0.08 -0.80 -1.65
C ASN A 103 1.35 -0.10 -1.16
N ALA A 104 2.44 -0.85 -1.01
CA ALA A 104 3.71 -0.35 -0.47
C ALA A 104 4.92 -0.58 -1.41
N PRO A 105 4.82 -0.33 -2.73
CA PRO A 105 5.96 -0.52 -3.61
C PRO A 105 7.08 0.47 -3.21
N VAL A 106 8.32 -0.02 -3.20
CA VAL A 106 9.52 0.80 -2.91
C VAL A 106 9.52 1.41 -1.49
N ALA A 107 8.64 0.96 -0.59
CA ALA A 107 8.64 1.40 0.81
C ALA A 107 9.84 0.83 1.57
N LEU A 108 10.27 1.52 2.63
CA LEU A 108 11.42 1.15 3.46
C LEU A 108 10.95 0.75 4.86
N PHE A 109 11.15 -0.51 5.22
CA PHE A 109 10.73 -1.13 6.48
C PHE A 109 11.90 -1.80 7.20
N ARG A 110 13.13 -1.28 7.04
CA ARG A 110 14.32 -1.91 7.62
C ARG A 110 14.20 -1.98 9.13
N GLY A 111 14.37 -3.18 9.70
CA GLY A 111 14.24 -3.42 11.14
C GLY A 111 12.85 -3.16 11.72
N ALA A 112 11.80 -3.06 10.90
CA ALA A 112 10.44 -2.92 11.39
C ALA A 112 9.91 -4.23 11.98
N ASN A 113 8.98 -4.14 12.92
CA ASN A 113 8.37 -5.30 13.57
C ASN A 113 6.95 -5.53 13.05
N PHE A 114 6.71 -6.66 12.39
CA PHE A 114 5.42 -7.10 11.86
C PHE A 114 4.87 -8.31 12.61
N ALA A 115 5.31 -8.58 13.83
CA ALA A 115 4.87 -9.79 14.52
C ALA A 115 3.33 -9.81 14.67
N GLY A 116 2.70 -10.89 14.21
CA GLY A 116 1.24 -11.03 14.17
C GLY A 116 0.51 -10.09 13.20
N ALA A 117 1.21 -9.37 12.31
CA ALA A 117 0.57 -8.47 11.36
C ALA A 117 -0.15 -9.24 10.24
N HIS A 118 -1.25 -8.69 9.77
CA HIS A 118 -2.05 -9.20 8.66
C HIS A 118 -1.67 -8.46 7.38
N MET A 119 -1.19 -9.13 6.36
CA MET A 119 -0.71 -8.55 5.11
C MET A 119 -1.17 -9.33 3.88
N GLU A 120 -2.31 -10.00 3.99
CA GLU A 120 -2.92 -10.79 2.93
C GLU A 120 -3.11 -9.91 1.68
N PHE A 121 -2.72 -10.43 0.52
CA PHE A 121 -2.77 -9.71 -0.76
C PHE A 121 -1.98 -8.39 -0.83
N ALA A 122 -1.07 -8.12 0.11
CA ALA A 122 -0.25 -6.91 0.09
C ALA A 122 0.62 -6.80 -1.17
N ARG A 123 0.82 -5.57 -1.66
CA ARG A 123 1.67 -5.25 -2.81
C ARG A 123 2.96 -4.61 -2.33
N LEU A 124 4.00 -5.42 -2.25
CA LEU A 124 5.28 -5.11 -1.60
C LEU A 124 6.45 -5.10 -2.60
N MET A 125 6.17 -4.85 -3.87
CA MET A 125 7.19 -4.96 -4.91
C MET A 125 8.33 -3.96 -4.66
N ARG A 126 9.59 -4.41 -4.73
CA ARG A 126 10.80 -3.57 -4.55
C ARG A 126 10.92 -2.86 -3.20
N SER A 127 10.14 -3.22 -2.19
CA SER A 127 10.32 -2.67 -0.84
C SER A 127 11.51 -3.30 -0.13
N ASP A 128 12.00 -2.65 0.91
CA ASP A 128 13.13 -3.13 1.72
C ASP A 128 12.68 -3.47 3.14
N PHE A 129 12.68 -4.75 3.47
CA PHE A 129 12.38 -5.32 4.79
C PHE A 129 13.63 -5.90 5.46
N SER A 130 14.82 -5.43 5.11
CA SER A 130 16.05 -6.00 5.66
C SER A 130 16.06 -5.90 7.20
N GLY A 131 16.30 -7.03 7.87
CA GLY A 131 16.25 -7.16 9.33
C GLY A 131 14.87 -7.05 9.97
N ALA A 132 13.77 -7.03 9.19
CA ALA A 132 12.42 -6.98 9.74
C ALA A 132 12.00 -8.32 10.38
N ASP A 133 11.08 -8.25 11.34
CA ASP A 133 10.52 -9.42 12.04
C ASP A 133 9.08 -9.69 11.60
N PHE A 134 8.82 -10.88 11.07
CA PHE A 134 7.52 -11.36 10.61
C PHE A 134 7.02 -12.54 11.47
N THR A 135 7.45 -12.66 12.72
CA THR A 135 7.01 -13.75 13.61
C THR A 135 5.49 -13.82 13.71
N GLY A 136 4.87 -14.92 13.28
CA GLY A 136 3.41 -15.10 13.27
C GLY A 136 2.64 -14.19 12.29
N ALA A 137 3.32 -13.50 11.37
CA ALA A 137 2.67 -12.63 10.40
C ALA A 137 1.96 -13.44 9.30
N MET A 138 0.88 -12.89 8.75
CA MET A 138 0.11 -13.47 7.65
C MET A 138 0.42 -12.74 6.35
N LEU A 139 1.02 -13.42 5.38
CA LEU A 139 1.39 -12.88 4.07
C LEU A 139 0.74 -13.68 2.94
N GLU A 140 -0.39 -14.32 3.19
CA GLU A 140 -1.09 -15.12 2.19
C GLU A 140 -1.33 -14.29 0.91
N ALA A 141 -0.94 -14.84 -0.23
CA ALA A 141 -1.05 -14.22 -1.55
C ALA A 141 -0.37 -12.83 -1.68
N ALA A 142 0.53 -12.45 -0.77
CA ALA A 142 1.30 -11.22 -0.87
C ALA A 142 2.25 -11.24 -2.09
N ARG A 143 2.45 -10.07 -2.70
CA ARG A 143 3.31 -9.89 -3.88
C ARG A 143 4.57 -9.12 -3.49
N ALA A 144 5.64 -9.85 -3.20
CA ALA A 144 6.93 -9.32 -2.74
C ALA A 144 8.03 -9.42 -3.81
N ASN A 145 7.66 -9.37 -5.09
CA ASN A 145 8.61 -9.47 -6.19
C ASN A 145 9.69 -8.38 -6.09
N TYR A 146 10.95 -8.74 -6.31
CA TYR A 146 12.11 -7.83 -6.21
C TYR A 146 12.30 -7.15 -4.83
N ALA A 147 11.59 -7.58 -3.79
CA ALA A 147 11.76 -7.03 -2.45
C ALA A 147 13.02 -7.58 -1.77
N SER A 148 13.60 -6.80 -0.86
CA SER A 148 14.70 -7.24 -0.01
C SER A 148 14.17 -7.68 1.35
N PHE A 149 14.60 -8.86 1.78
CA PHE A 149 14.36 -9.48 3.08
C PHE A 149 15.68 -9.96 3.70
N VAL A 150 16.79 -9.33 3.36
CA VAL A 150 18.11 -9.68 3.88
C VAL A 150 18.07 -9.67 5.41
N GLN A 151 18.46 -10.79 6.04
CA GLN A 151 18.42 -10.95 7.50
C GLN A 151 17.02 -10.81 8.15
N ALA A 152 15.94 -10.83 7.37
CA ALA A 152 14.60 -10.82 7.92
C ALA A 152 14.27 -12.16 8.60
N ARG A 153 13.33 -12.11 9.55
CA ARG A 153 12.89 -13.29 10.31
C ARG A 153 11.45 -13.62 9.97
N PHE A 154 11.20 -14.82 9.49
CA PHE A 154 9.90 -15.42 9.31
C PHE A 154 9.83 -16.64 10.22
N ILE A 155 9.14 -16.52 11.34
CA ILE A 155 8.98 -17.60 12.30
C ILE A 155 7.50 -17.83 12.47
N GLU A 156 7.00 -19.03 12.16
CA GLU A 156 5.55 -19.32 12.22
C GLU A 156 4.71 -18.39 11.33
N ALA A 157 5.32 -17.82 10.29
CA ALA A 157 4.65 -16.94 9.35
C ALA A 157 3.87 -17.77 8.30
N ASP A 158 2.71 -17.27 7.91
CA ASP A 158 1.96 -17.82 6.79
C ASP A 158 2.39 -17.11 5.50
N LEU A 159 3.02 -17.84 4.59
CA LEU A 159 3.45 -17.35 3.28
C LEU A 159 2.70 -18.07 2.14
N GLN A 160 1.56 -18.72 2.41
CA GLN A 160 0.82 -19.45 1.40
C GLN A 160 0.52 -18.57 0.18
N GLU A 161 0.72 -19.14 -1.01
CA GLU A 161 0.50 -18.44 -2.28
C GLU A 161 1.32 -17.17 -2.52
N ALA A 162 2.20 -16.77 -1.59
CA ALA A 162 3.00 -15.56 -1.69
C ALA A 162 4.02 -15.65 -2.84
N LYS A 163 4.32 -14.49 -3.42
CA LYS A 163 5.15 -14.37 -4.63
C LYS A 163 6.45 -13.65 -4.30
N PHE A 164 7.56 -14.39 -4.26
CA PHE A 164 8.92 -13.91 -3.99
C PHE A 164 9.80 -13.91 -5.24
N ASN A 165 9.23 -13.74 -6.42
CA ASN A 165 10.00 -13.72 -7.67
C ASN A 165 11.13 -12.66 -7.58
N ASN A 166 12.37 -13.08 -7.79
CA ASN A 166 13.55 -12.20 -7.76
C ASN A 166 13.75 -11.48 -6.39
N ALA A 167 13.17 -12.00 -5.30
CA ALA A 167 13.35 -11.42 -3.97
C ALA A 167 14.74 -11.76 -3.41
N ASN A 168 15.27 -10.91 -2.53
CA ASN A 168 16.53 -11.18 -1.84
C ASN A 168 16.27 -11.60 -0.40
N LEU A 169 16.40 -12.89 -0.10
CA LEU A 169 16.28 -13.47 1.25
C LEU A 169 17.65 -13.90 1.82
N ALA A 170 18.74 -13.29 1.37
CA ALA A 170 20.06 -13.65 1.86
C ALA A 170 20.15 -13.52 3.38
N ASN A 171 20.64 -14.58 4.04
CA ASN A 171 20.72 -14.69 5.51
C ASN A 171 19.39 -14.51 6.25
N ALA A 172 18.24 -14.64 5.57
CA ALA A 172 16.95 -14.67 6.24
C ALA A 172 16.81 -15.95 7.10
N ILE A 173 15.88 -15.91 8.04
CA ILE A 173 15.49 -17.08 8.83
C ILE A 173 14.04 -17.38 8.53
N MET A 174 13.74 -18.60 8.08
CA MET A 174 12.41 -19.11 7.78
C MET A 174 12.17 -20.40 8.56
N GLU A 175 11.60 -20.30 9.76
CA GLU A 175 11.32 -21.48 10.60
C GLU A 175 9.83 -21.67 10.80
N ARG A 176 9.36 -22.91 10.63
CA ARG A 176 7.95 -23.28 10.87
C ARG A 176 6.96 -22.44 10.04
N CYS A 177 7.39 -21.93 8.89
CA CYS A 177 6.53 -21.19 7.98
C CYS A 177 5.59 -22.12 7.22
N VAL A 178 4.41 -21.60 6.87
CA VAL A 178 3.49 -22.27 5.95
C VAL A 178 3.79 -21.78 4.53
N LEU A 179 4.23 -22.68 3.64
CA LEU A 179 4.78 -22.33 2.31
C LEU A 179 3.94 -22.85 1.13
N ARG A 180 2.73 -23.37 1.38
CA ARG A 180 1.92 -24.02 0.34
C ARG A 180 1.68 -23.05 -0.83
N PHE A 181 2.15 -23.42 -2.03
CA PHE A 181 2.07 -22.61 -3.25
C PHE A 181 2.78 -21.25 -3.22
N ALA A 182 3.59 -21.00 -2.21
CA ALA A 182 4.58 -19.93 -2.24
C ALA A 182 5.59 -20.23 -3.36
N ILE A 183 6.01 -19.19 -4.08
CA ILE A 183 7.00 -19.35 -5.16
C ILE A 183 8.17 -18.39 -4.95
N PHE A 184 9.37 -18.86 -5.29
CA PHE A 184 10.64 -18.16 -5.07
C PHE A 184 11.54 -18.12 -6.32
N PRO A 185 11.03 -18.06 -7.56
CA PRO A 185 11.91 -18.16 -8.73
C PRO A 185 12.88 -16.98 -8.78
N ASP A 186 14.14 -17.30 -9.03
CA ASP A 186 15.28 -16.36 -9.04
C ASP A 186 15.47 -15.61 -7.72
N ALA A 187 14.93 -16.13 -6.60
CA ALA A 187 15.17 -15.53 -5.30
C ALA A 187 16.61 -15.82 -4.85
N ASN A 188 17.27 -14.82 -4.27
CA ASN A 188 18.55 -15.04 -3.59
C ASN A 188 18.28 -15.64 -2.21
N LEU A 189 18.61 -16.92 -2.01
CA LEU A 189 18.46 -17.65 -0.75
C LEU A 189 19.80 -17.90 -0.04
N ASP A 190 20.88 -17.22 -0.45
CA ASP A 190 22.23 -17.45 0.07
C ASP A 190 22.30 -17.27 1.58
N GLY A 191 22.75 -18.31 2.29
CA GLY A 191 22.85 -18.30 3.75
C GLY A 191 21.51 -18.26 4.48
N CYS A 192 20.38 -18.37 3.78
CA CYS A 192 19.07 -18.46 4.42
C CYS A 192 18.94 -19.78 5.22
N LYS A 193 18.37 -19.68 6.42
CA LYS A 193 18.10 -20.84 7.28
C LYS A 193 16.63 -21.22 7.20
N GLY A 194 16.34 -22.48 6.85
CA GLY A 194 14.97 -23.01 6.75
C GLY A 194 14.17 -22.51 5.54
N CYS A 195 14.82 -21.82 4.61
CA CYS A 195 14.24 -21.51 3.29
C CYS A 195 13.94 -22.81 2.51
N PRO A 196 12.97 -22.78 1.57
CA PRO A 196 12.74 -23.90 0.67
C PRO A 196 13.95 -24.16 -0.22
N GLU A 197 14.21 -25.43 -0.51
CA GLU A 197 15.24 -25.86 -1.45
C GLU A 197 14.68 -25.91 -2.88
N GLY A 198 15.56 -25.84 -3.89
CA GLY A 198 15.20 -26.07 -5.29
C GLY A 198 14.59 -24.88 -6.05
N TRP A 199 14.90 -23.65 -5.62
CA TRP A 199 14.52 -22.39 -6.28
C TRP A 199 15.74 -21.58 -6.69
#